data_AF-A0A7M7JK12-F1
#
_entry.id   AF-A0A7M7JK12-F1
#
_cell.length_a   1.000
_cell.length_b   1.000
_cell.length_c   1.000
_cell.angle_alpha   90.00
_cell.angle_beta   90.00
_cell.angle_gamma   90.00
#
_symmetry.space_group_name_H-M   'P 1'
#
loop_
_entity.id
_entity.type
_entity.pdbx_description
1 polymer ?
#
loop_
_entity_poly.entity_id
_entity_poly.type
_entity_poly.pdbx_seq_one_letter_code
_entity_poly.pdbx_strand_id
1 'polypeptide(L)'
;MASSTVPEPDYSYLGLILSTGDPRTRDWPMMGSPVIVVSILASYLYFCTSLGPRLMKNREAFNIRPIVLAYNVIMVGLSLFFCVLTLKLTYVGQEIGPYNVVCEATSTTDSVLLYWGWWYMLTKIALPSSVKPNLWWKKYVTQFQIAQFFALMVHGLMPFIFDCGFPKTMASLMVLEAGLFTCLFSDFYYKNYIKGQDERYIIGSSTKSD
;
A
#
# COMPACT_ATOMS: atom_id res chain seq x y z
N MET A 1 26.15 -39.22 -20.87
CA MET A 1 25.47 -38.00 -21.37
C MET A 1 24.27 -37.77 -20.49
N ALA A 2 24.33 -36.77 -19.61
CA ALA A 2 23.17 -36.39 -18.81
C ALA A 2 22.11 -35.80 -19.76
N SER A 3 20.95 -36.44 -19.81
CA SER A 3 19.80 -35.96 -20.55
C SER A 3 19.37 -34.63 -19.94
N SER A 4 19.61 -33.53 -20.65
CA SER A 4 19.05 -32.22 -20.33
C SER A 4 17.56 -32.25 -20.68
N THR A 5 16.75 -32.87 -19.80
CA THR A 5 15.30 -32.77 -19.87
C THR A 5 14.93 -31.33 -19.59
N VAL A 6 14.49 -30.62 -20.62
CA VAL A 6 13.76 -29.36 -20.47
C VAL A 6 12.58 -29.64 -19.53
N PRO A 7 12.41 -28.89 -18.43
CA PRO A 7 11.30 -29.15 -17.51
C PRO A 7 9.97 -28.98 -18.24
N GLU A 8 9.08 -29.96 -18.10
CA GLU A 8 7.69 -29.92 -18.58
C GLU A 8 7.00 -28.64 -18.08
N PRO A 9 6.17 -27.96 -18.90
CA PRO A 9 5.46 -26.76 -18.47
C PRO A 9 4.45 -27.08 -17.35
N ASP A 10 4.63 -26.44 -16.19
CA ASP A 10 3.68 -26.55 -15.08
C ASP A 10 2.41 -25.74 -15.39
N TYR A 11 1.33 -26.44 -15.74
CA TYR A 11 0.01 -25.87 -16.05
C TYR A 11 -0.80 -25.46 -14.80
N SER A 12 -0.23 -25.52 -13.60
CA SER A 12 -0.85 -24.97 -12.40
C SER A 12 -0.98 -23.44 -12.50
N TYR A 13 -2.05 -22.87 -11.96
CA TYR A 13 -2.19 -21.40 -11.84
C TYR A 13 -0.99 -20.75 -11.15
N LEU A 14 -0.38 -21.45 -10.19
CA LEU A 14 0.83 -21.00 -9.51
C LEU A 14 2.04 -20.99 -10.47
N GLY A 15 2.19 -22.03 -11.30
CA GLY A 15 3.23 -22.11 -12.33
C GLY A 15 3.12 -21.00 -13.37
N LEU A 16 1.90 -20.67 -13.79
CA LEU A 16 1.64 -19.57 -14.72
C LEU A 16 2.01 -18.20 -14.11
N ILE A 17 1.61 -17.93 -12.87
CA ILE A 17 1.95 -16.69 -12.16
C ILE A 17 3.48 -16.55 -12.03
N LEU A 18 4.16 -17.63 -11.64
CA LEU A 18 5.62 -17.63 -11.49
C LEU A 18 6.35 -17.47 -12.83
N SER A 19 5.79 -18.00 -13.93
CA SER A 19 6.39 -17.87 -15.27
C SER A 19 6.32 -16.45 -15.85
N THR A 20 5.41 -15.61 -15.33
CA THR A 20 5.19 -14.22 -15.81
C THR A 20 6.01 -13.20 -15.00
N GLY A 21 6.64 -13.61 -13.89
CA GLY A 21 7.40 -12.71 -13.00
C GLY A 21 8.75 -12.27 -13.58
N ASP A 22 9.28 -11.15 -13.07
CA ASP A 22 10.62 -10.66 -13.46
C ASP A 22 11.71 -11.62 -12.94
N PRO A 23 12.51 -12.24 -13.82
CA PRO A 23 13.51 -13.23 -13.43
C PRO A 23 14.57 -12.68 -12.46
N ARG A 24 14.82 -11.37 -12.46
CA ARG A 24 15.83 -10.72 -11.57
C ARG A 24 15.47 -10.82 -10.08
N THR A 25 14.18 -10.98 -9.77
CA THR A 25 13.68 -11.01 -8.40
C THR A 25 13.40 -12.40 -7.87
N ARG A 26 13.53 -13.44 -8.70
CA ARG A 26 13.07 -14.81 -8.38
C ARG A 26 13.71 -15.37 -7.11
N ASP A 27 14.98 -15.07 -6.88
CA ASP A 27 15.74 -15.55 -5.73
C ASP A 27 15.69 -14.60 -4.51
N TRP A 28 14.98 -13.47 -4.63
CA TRP A 28 14.83 -12.54 -3.52
C TRP A 28 13.87 -13.10 -2.47
N PRO A 29 14.14 -12.84 -1.18
CA PRO A 29 13.21 -13.25 -0.13
C PRO A 29 11.80 -12.73 -0.42
N MET A 30 10.80 -13.60 -0.23
CA MET A 30 9.37 -13.36 -0.48
C MET A 30 8.94 -13.19 -1.94
N MET A 31 9.86 -13.14 -2.91
CA MET A 31 9.52 -13.02 -4.34
C MET A 31 9.44 -14.37 -5.07
N GLY A 32 10.12 -15.40 -4.55
CA GLY A 32 10.12 -16.74 -5.16
C GLY A 32 8.78 -17.49 -5.13
N SER A 33 7.84 -17.11 -4.26
CA SER A 33 6.48 -17.66 -4.26
C SER A 33 5.47 -16.73 -3.57
N PRO A 34 4.31 -16.45 -4.19
CA PRO A 34 3.25 -15.64 -3.59
C PRO A 34 2.65 -16.29 -2.34
N VAL A 35 2.81 -17.61 -2.17
CA VAL A 35 2.30 -18.35 -1.01
C VAL A 35 2.87 -17.81 0.30
N ILE A 36 4.13 -17.36 0.30
CA ILE A 36 4.78 -16.79 1.49
C ILE A 36 4.04 -15.52 1.92
N VAL A 37 3.81 -14.58 1.00
CA VAL A 37 3.10 -13.32 1.32
C VAL A 37 1.66 -13.59 1.74
N VAL A 38 0.95 -14.49 1.04
CA VAL A 38 -0.43 -14.86 1.36
C VAL A 38 -0.52 -15.51 2.75
N SER A 39 0.42 -16.38 3.12
CA SER A 39 0.45 -17.00 4.44
C SER A 39 0.75 -16.00 5.57
N ILE A 40 1.61 -15.02 5.33
CA ILE A 40 1.87 -13.93 6.28
C ILE A 40 0.61 -13.09 6.49
N LEU A 41 -0.08 -12.71 5.43
CA LEU A 41 -1.33 -11.95 5.53
C LEU A 41 -2.43 -12.76 6.23
N ALA A 42 -2.59 -14.04 5.88
CA ALA A 42 -3.60 -14.90 6.49
C ALA A 42 -3.33 -15.10 7.99
N SER A 43 -2.08 -15.34 8.38
CA SER A 43 -1.68 -15.49 9.78
C SER A 43 -1.83 -14.17 10.57
N TYR A 44 -1.49 -13.04 9.95
CA TYR A 44 -1.72 -11.71 10.52
C TYR A 44 -3.20 -11.46 10.77
N LEU A 45 -4.06 -11.70 9.79
CA LEU A 45 -5.50 -11.51 9.92
C LEU A 45 -6.07 -12.43 11.00
N TYR A 46 -5.72 -13.72 10.97
CA TYR A 46 -6.13 -14.67 12.02
C TYR A 46 -5.71 -14.21 13.42
N PHE A 47 -4.49 -13.69 13.56
CA PHE A 47 -4.01 -13.12 14.81
C PHE A 47 -4.83 -11.89 15.23
N CYS A 48 -5.02 -10.91 14.36
CA CYS A 48 -5.70 -9.66 14.69
C CYS A 48 -7.21 -9.81 14.91
N THR A 49 -7.90 -10.64 14.12
CA THR A 49 -9.35 -10.74 14.14
C THR A 49 -9.87 -11.86 15.03
N SER A 50 -9.02 -12.80 15.45
CA SER A 50 -9.48 -13.99 16.19
C SER A 50 -8.61 -14.34 17.39
N LEU A 51 -7.33 -14.68 17.19
CA LEU A 51 -6.49 -15.16 18.29
C LEU A 51 -6.16 -14.05 19.30
N GLY A 52 -5.77 -12.87 18.83
CA GLY A 52 -5.44 -11.69 19.65
C GLY A 52 -6.59 -11.29 20.60
N PRO A 53 -7.82 -11.05 20.09
CA PRO A 53 -8.98 -10.77 20.95
C PRO A 53 -9.26 -11.85 22.00
N ARG A 54 -9.07 -13.14 21.66
CA ARG A 54 -9.22 -14.26 22.62
C ARG A 54 -8.15 -14.23 23.71
N LEU A 55 -6.89 -13.98 23.33
CA LEU A 55 -5.77 -13.87 24.27
C LEU A 55 -5.88 -12.63 25.19
N MET A 56 -6.52 -11.56 24.71
CA MET A 56 -6.72 -10.32 25.46
C MET A 56 -8.01 -10.27 26.28
N LYS A 57 -8.90 -11.28 26.18
CA LYS A 57 -10.21 -11.28 26.86
C LYS A 57 -10.12 -11.02 28.37
N ASN A 58 -9.09 -11.54 29.02
CA ASN A 58 -8.88 -11.44 30.47
C ASN A 58 -7.56 -10.72 30.82
N ARG A 59 -7.04 -9.87 29.91
CA ARG A 59 -5.78 -9.14 30.11
C ARG A 59 -6.00 -7.65 29.89
N GLU A 60 -5.33 -6.84 30.70
CA GLU A 60 -5.34 -5.39 30.52
C GLU A 60 -4.57 -4.97 29.26
N ALA A 61 -4.88 -3.79 28.73
CA ALA A 61 -4.25 -3.27 27.54
C ALA A 61 -2.77 -2.90 27.80
N PHE A 62 -1.87 -3.36 26.93
CA PHE A 62 -0.45 -3.03 27.01
C PHE A 62 -0.19 -1.54 26.76
N ASN A 63 0.78 -0.97 27.49
CA ASN A 63 1.27 0.38 27.21
C ASN A 63 2.26 0.38 26.03
N ILE A 64 1.73 0.26 24.82
CA ILE A 64 2.52 0.24 23.57
C ILE A 64 2.84 1.64 23.03
N ARG A 65 2.42 2.72 23.71
CA ARG A 65 2.61 4.10 23.25
C ARG A 65 4.05 4.46 22.85
N PRO A 66 5.10 4.16 23.63
CA PRO A 66 6.47 4.52 23.23
C PRO A 66 6.93 3.75 22.00
N ILE A 67 6.53 2.48 21.88
CA ILE A 67 6.85 1.63 20.73
C ILE A 67 6.19 2.17 19.45
N VAL A 68 4.89 2.50 19.55
CA VAL A 68 4.10 3.09 18.45
C VAL A 68 4.66 4.45 18.03
N LEU A 69 5.10 5.28 18.98
CA LEU A 69 5.71 6.58 18.68
C LEU A 69 7.04 6.40 17.92
N ALA A 70 7.94 5.55 18.43
CA ALA A 70 9.21 5.25 17.77
C ALA A 70 8.98 4.70 16.36
N TYR A 71 8.04 3.77 16.21
CA TYR A 71 7.63 3.21 14.93
C TYR A 71 7.17 4.29 13.94
N ASN A 72 6.28 5.20 14.34
CA ASN A 72 5.77 6.24 13.45
C ASN A 72 6.88 7.21 13.01
N VAL A 73 7.80 7.57 13.91
CA VAL A 73 8.97 8.42 13.58
C VAL A 73 9.86 7.73 12.54
N ILE A 74 10.16 6.44 12.74
CA ILE A 74 10.94 5.65 11.78
C ILE A 74 10.22 5.60 10.43
N MET A 75 8.90 5.37 10.42
CA MET A 75 8.13 5.29 9.19
C MET A 75 8.06 6.59 8.41
N VAL A 76 7.97 7.74 9.09
CA VAL A 76 8.08 9.05 8.43
C VAL A 76 9.47 9.23 7.82
N GLY A 77 10.53 8.89 8.56
CA GLY A 77 11.91 8.96 8.06
C GLY A 77 12.15 8.09 6.83
N LEU A 78 11.70 6.83 6.85
CA LEU A 78 11.77 5.93 5.71
C LEU A 78 10.95 6.43 4.52
N SER A 79 9.74 6.95 4.76
CA SER A 79 8.89 7.49 3.69
C SER A 79 9.55 8.69 2.99
N LEU A 80 10.18 9.58 3.76
CA LEU A 80 10.95 10.71 3.22
C LEU A 80 12.17 10.22 2.45
N PHE A 81 12.91 9.24 2.98
CA PHE A 81 14.06 8.63 2.29
C PHE A 81 13.67 8.07 0.92
N PHE A 82 12.63 7.22 0.84
CA PHE A 82 12.19 6.64 -0.43
C PHE A 82 11.62 7.67 -1.40
N CYS A 83 10.93 8.69 -0.90
CA CYS A 83 10.43 9.80 -1.73
C CYS A 83 11.58 10.56 -2.39
N VAL A 84 12.57 11.00 -1.60
CA VAL A 84 13.74 11.74 -2.11
C VAL A 84 14.59 10.86 -3.03
N LEU A 85 14.79 9.60 -2.67
CA LEU A 85 15.54 8.64 -3.48
C LEU A 85 14.88 8.46 -4.85
N THR A 86 13.57 8.22 -4.89
CA THR A 86 12.82 8.03 -6.14
C THR A 86 12.89 9.29 -6.99
N LEU A 87 12.59 10.47 -6.42
CA LEU A 87 12.65 11.75 -7.14
C LEU A 87 14.02 12.02 -7.75
N LYS A 88 15.11 11.71 -7.02
CA LYS A 88 16.47 11.84 -7.53
C LYS A 88 16.79 10.84 -8.64
N LEU A 89 16.42 9.57 -8.49
CA LEU A 89 16.73 8.55 -9.49
C LEU A 89 15.96 8.77 -10.81
N THR A 90 14.69 9.17 -10.73
CA THR A 90 13.80 9.19 -11.90
C THR A 90 13.59 10.57 -12.52
N TYR A 91 13.62 11.66 -11.75
CA TYR A 91 13.23 12.99 -12.25
C TYR A 91 14.34 14.04 -12.19
N VAL A 92 15.13 14.10 -11.11
CA VAL A 92 16.08 15.21 -10.87
C VAL A 92 17.53 14.84 -11.20
N GLY A 93 18.01 13.68 -10.75
CA GLY A 93 19.41 13.28 -10.83
C GLY A 93 19.80 12.54 -12.11
N GLN A 94 18.82 12.19 -12.96
CA GLN A 94 19.01 11.55 -14.28
C GLN A 94 19.89 10.28 -14.30
N GLU A 95 20.04 9.58 -13.17
CA GLU A 95 20.75 8.29 -13.14
C GLU A 95 20.01 7.22 -13.97
N ILE A 96 18.69 7.31 -14.03
CA ILE A 96 17.80 6.41 -14.78
C ILE A 96 16.80 7.21 -15.66
N GLY A 97 16.49 8.46 -15.28
CA GLY A 97 15.54 9.34 -15.97
C GLY A 97 16.12 10.25 -17.05
N PRO A 98 15.30 11.14 -17.65
CA PRO A 98 14.09 11.71 -17.06
C PRO A 98 12.82 10.94 -17.42
N TYR A 99 12.09 10.47 -16.41
CA TYR A 99 10.80 9.80 -16.59
C TYR A 99 9.69 10.78 -16.99
N ASN A 100 8.75 10.31 -17.81
CA ASN A 100 7.55 11.06 -18.12
C ASN A 100 6.49 10.86 -17.03
N VAL A 101 6.13 11.94 -16.33
CA VAL A 101 5.10 11.94 -15.28
C VAL A 101 3.70 11.55 -15.77
N VAL A 102 3.47 11.51 -17.09
CA VAL A 102 2.17 11.14 -17.68
C VAL A 102 2.07 9.62 -17.90
N CYS A 103 3.09 9.00 -18.51
CA CYS A 103 3.09 7.59 -18.84
C CYS A 103 4.53 7.12 -19.03
N GLU A 104 5.00 6.21 -18.17
CA GLU A 104 6.33 5.61 -18.22
C GLU A 104 6.20 4.10 -18.02
N ALA A 105 6.79 3.31 -18.92
CA ALA A 105 6.79 1.85 -18.81
C ALA A 105 7.95 1.33 -17.97
N THR A 106 7.78 0.14 -17.40
CA THR A 106 8.86 -0.52 -16.65
C THR A 106 9.95 -1.00 -17.60
N SER A 107 11.19 -0.53 -17.41
CA SER A 107 12.34 -1.04 -18.14
C SER A 107 13.01 -2.21 -17.42
N THR A 108 13.46 -3.20 -18.19
CA THR A 108 14.23 -4.36 -17.69
C THR A 108 15.67 -4.00 -17.30
N THR A 109 16.12 -2.78 -17.59
CA THR A 109 17.46 -2.29 -17.20
C THR A 109 17.51 -1.70 -15.80
N ASP A 110 16.35 -1.37 -15.20
CA ASP A 110 16.28 -0.51 -14.02
C ASP A 110 16.40 -1.31 -12.73
N SER A 111 17.48 -2.09 -12.63
CA SER A 111 17.76 -3.00 -11.51
C SER A 111 17.91 -2.27 -10.18
N VAL A 112 18.39 -1.02 -10.20
CA VAL A 112 18.49 -0.15 -9.02
C VAL A 112 17.11 0.22 -8.49
N LEU A 113 16.18 0.62 -9.37
CA LEU A 113 14.80 0.93 -8.97
C LEU A 113 14.09 -0.31 -8.44
N LEU A 114 14.31 -1.48 -9.05
CA LEU A 114 13.77 -2.76 -8.59
C LEU A 114 14.28 -3.14 -7.20
N TYR A 115 15.58 -2.99 -6.94
CA TYR A 115 16.21 -3.27 -5.65
C TYR A 115 15.64 -2.39 -4.54
N TRP A 116 15.57 -1.08 -4.76
CA TRP A 116 14.97 -0.17 -3.78
C TRP A 116 13.45 -0.34 -3.65
N GLY A 117 12.77 -0.74 -4.73
CA GLY A 117 11.36 -1.11 -4.72
C GLY A 117 11.09 -2.33 -3.83
N TRP A 118 11.97 -3.32 -3.84
CA TRP A 118 11.88 -4.47 -2.93
C TRP A 118 12.11 -4.07 -1.47
N TRP A 119 13.08 -3.20 -1.18
CA TRP A 119 13.25 -2.63 0.16
C TRP A 119 12.04 -1.81 0.61
N TYR A 120 11.44 -1.04 -0.29
CA TYR A 120 10.20 -0.32 -0.03
C TYR A 120 9.05 -1.28 0.29
N MET A 121 8.91 -2.39 -0.44
CA MET A 121 7.92 -3.43 -0.16
C MET A 121 8.08 -4.00 1.26
N LEU A 122 9.31 -4.26 1.72
CA LEU A 122 9.55 -4.77 3.07
C LEU A 122 9.03 -3.82 4.17
N THR A 123 9.01 -2.50 3.93
CA THR A 123 8.43 -1.55 4.89
C THR A 123 6.93 -1.78 5.14
N LYS A 124 6.22 -2.40 4.19
CA LYS A 124 4.77 -2.68 4.28
C LYS A 124 4.43 -3.87 5.17
N ILE A 125 5.40 -4.70 5.51
CA ILE A 125 5.22 -5.81 6.45
C ILE A 125 5.04 -5.28 7.88
N ALA A 126 5.49 -4.06 8.16
CA ALA A 126 5.45 -3.49 9.48
C ALA A 126 4.04 -2.94 9.83
N LEU A 127 3.64 -3.16 11.09
CA LEU A 127 2.26 -3.05 11.56
C LEU A 127 1.69 -1.60 11.51
N PRO A 128 0.43 -1.40 11.07
CA PRO A 128 -0.23 -0.12 11.23
C PRO A 128 -0.40 0.21 12.73
N SER A 129 0.17 1.32 13.14
CA SER A 129 0.19 1.74 14.53
C SER A 129 -0.81 2.90 14.73
N SER A 130 -1.80 2.70 15.60
CA SER A 130 -2.86 3.68 15.84
C SER A 130 -2.76 4.23 17.26
N VAL A 131 -2.09 5.37 17.42
CA VAL A 131 -2.30 6.28 18.55
C VAL A 131 -3.28 7.35 18.13
N LYS A 132 -4.34 7.57 18.91
CA LYS A 132 -5.36 8.59 18.65
C LYS A 132 -5.21 9.79 19.60
N PRO A 133 -4.26 10.72 19.38
CA PRO A 133 -4.33 12.04 20.01
C PRO A 133 -5.51 12.84 19.44
N ASN A 134 -6.11 13.74 20.21
CA ASN A 134 -7.18 14.64 19.74
C ASN A 134 -6.59 15.76 18.88
N LEU A 135 -6.28 15.42 17.64
CA LEU A 135 -5.75 16.35 16.63
C LEU A 135 -6.91 16.97 15.83
N TRP A 136 -6.98 18.29 15.75
CA TRP A 136 -8.06 19.04 15.07
C TRP A 136 -8.01 18.91 13.54
N TRP A 137 -6.81 18.83 12.97
CA TRP A 137 -6.54 18.72 11.54
C TRP A 137 -6.77 17.33 10.92
N LYS A 138 -7.23 16.32 11.68
CA LYS A 138 -7.43 14.95 11.14
C LYS A 138 -8.36 14.90 9.93
N LYS A 139 -9.37 15.79 9.89
CA LYS A 139 -10.27 15.94 8.75
C LYS A 139 -9.50 16.27 7.46
N TYR A 140 -8.53 17.17 7.53
CA TYR A 140 -7.69 17.57 6.39
C TYR A 140 -6.76 16.46 5.94
N VAL A 141 -6.22 15.66 6.87
CA VAL A 141 -5.41 14.48 6.53
C VAL A 141 -6.25 13.50 5.71
N THR A 142 -7.47 13.19 6.15
CA THR A 142 -8.37 12.29 5.40
C THR A 142 -8.78 12.87 4.04
N GLN A 143 -9.03 14.18 3.94
CA GLN A 143 -9.30 14.84 2.65
C GLN A 143 -8.12 14.72 1.69
N PHE A 144 -6.90 14.93 2.19
CA PHE A 144 -5.68 14.77 1.40
C PHE A 144 -5.50 13.33 0.90
N GLN A 145 -5.76 12.33 1.74
CA GLN A 145 -5.72 10.92 1.34
C GLN A 145 -6.73 10.59 0.24
N ILE A 146 -7.98 11.07 0.35
CA ILE A 146 -9.00 10.88 -0.68
C ILE A 146 -8.56 11.53 -1.99
N ALA A 147 -8.08 12.76 -1.94
CA ALA A 147 -7.56 13.46 -3.11
C ALA A 147 -6.38 12.73 -3.76
N GLN A 148 -5.47 12.18 -2.94
CA GLN A 148 -4.32 11.40 -3.40
C GLN A 148 -4.74 10.10 -4.10
N PHE A 149 -5.67 9.31 -3.54
CA PHE A 149 -6.14 8.09 -4.22
C PHE A 149 -6.93 8.40 -5.49
N PHE A 150 -7.74 9.47 -5.48
CA PHE A 150 -8.46 9.91 -6.68
C PHE A 150 -7.49 10.35 -7.79
N ALA A 151 -6.47 11.13 -7.46
CA ALA A 151 -5.44 11.53 -8.41
C ALA A 151 -4.67 10.32 -8.98
N LEU A 152 -4.33 9.34 -8.14
CA LEU A 152 -3.71 8.09 -8.59
C LEU A 152 -4.64 7.26 -9.48
N MET A 153 -5.95 7.23 -9.19
CA MET A 153 -6.93 6.56 -10.05
C MET A 153 -6.98 7.20 -11.44
N VAL A 154 -7.02 8.53 -11.51
CA VAL A 154 -7.00 9.27 -12.80
C VAL A 154 -5.68 9.04 -13.54
N HIS A 155 -4.54 9.09 -12.84
CA HIS A 155 -3.23 8.84 -13.44
C HIS A 155 -3.10 7.37 -13.93
N GLY A 156 -3.63 6.41 -13.19
CA GLY A 156 -3.66 5.00 -13.56
C GLY A 156 -4.50 4.69 -14.81
N LEU A 157 -5.36 5.62 -15.25
CA LEU A 157 -6.10 5.50 -16.52
C LEU A 157 -5.25 5.89 -17.75
N MET A 158 -4.10 6.54 -17.58
CA MET A 158 -3.27 7.02 -18.69
C MET A 158 -2.80 5.91 -19.65
N PRO A 159 -2.38 4.72 -19.19
CA PRO A 159 -1.99 3.62 -20.09
C PRO A 159 -3.11 3.06 -20.99
N PHE A 160 -4.37 3.44 -20.73
CA PHE A 160 -5.51 3.09 -21.58
C PHE A 160 -5.75 4.11 -22.69
N ILE A 161 -5.26 5.33 -22.51
CA ILE A 161 -5.39 6.44 -23.46
C ILE A 161 -4.12 6.57 -24.31
N PHE A 162 -2.96 6.47 -23.67
CA PHE A 162 -1.65 6.59 -24.30
C PHE A 162 -0.95 5.24 -24.34
N ASP A 163 -0.45 4.86 -25.53
CA ASP A 163 0.32 3.63 -25.69
C ASP A 163 1.79 3.89 -25.34
N CYS A 164 2.13 3.74 -24.06
CA CYS A 164 3.52 3.86 -23.57
C CYS A 164 4.16 2.50 -23.28
N GLY A 165 3.53 1.38 -23.66
CA GLY A 165 4.06 0.03 -23.43
C GLY A 165 3.86 -0.50 -22.00
N PHE A 166 3.14 0.22 -21.13
CA PHE A 166 2.83 -0.25 -19.78
C PHE A 166 1.76 -1.37 -19.81
N PRO A 167 1.93 -2.47 -19.05
CA PRO A 167 0.99 -3.59 -19.05
C PRO A 167 -0.40 -3.19 -18.52
N LYS A 168 -1.40 -3.18 -19.41
CA LYS A 168 -2.78 -2.76 -19.12
C LYS A 168 -3.45 -3.61 -18.03
N THR A 169 -3.08 -4.89 -17.90
CA THR A 169 -3.56 -5.75 -16.82
C THR A 169 -3.14 -5.21 -15.44
N MET A 170 -1.88 -4.76 -15.30
CA MET A 170 -1.41 -4.16 -14.06
C MET A 170 -2.03 -2.78 -13.82
N ALA A 171 -2.20 -1.97 -14.88
CA ALA A 171 -2.88 -0.69 -14.77
C ALA A 171 -4.33 -0.86 -14.28
N SER A 172 -5.03 -1.89 -14.76
CA SER A 172 -6.40 -2.23 -14.33
C SER A 172 -6.47 -2.53 -12.83
N LEU A 173 -5.51 -3.30 -12.32
CA LEU A 173 -5.43 -3.62 -10.88
C LEU A 173 -5.16 -2.37 -10.04
N MET A 174 -4.25 -1.49 -10.48
CA MET A 174 -3.95 -0.23 -9.80
C MET A 174 -5.15 0.72 -9.75
N VAL A 175 -5.89 0.85 -10.86
CA VAL A 175 -7.11 1.66 -10.93
C VAL A 175 -8.19 1.09 -10.00
N LEU A 176 -8.37 -0.23 -10.00
CA LEU A 176 -9.32 -0.89 -9.10
C LEU A 176 -8.95 -0.66 -7.63
N GLU A 177 -7.68 -0.82 -7.26
CA GLU A 177 -7.18 -0.59 -5.91
C GLU A 177 -7.40 0.86 -5.46
N ALA A 178 -7.01 1.83 -6.28
CA ALA A 178 -7.20 3.25 -5.99
C ALA A 178 -8.68 3.64 -5.88
N GLY A 179 -9.54 3.06 -6.73
CA GLY A 179 -10.99 3.23 -6.65
C GLY A 179 -11.59 2.67 -5.37
N LEU A 180 -11.17 1.48 -4.95
CA LEU A 180 -11.58 0.88 -3.68
C LEU A 180 -11.16 1.73 -2.47
N PHE A 181 -9.92 2.22 -2.43
CA PHE A 181 -9.48 3.09 -1.34
C PHE A 181 -10.21 4.43 -1.34
N THR A 182 -10.45 5.03 -2.51
CA THR A 182 -11.24 6.26 -2.61
C THR A 182 -12.63 6.06 -2.02
N CYS A 183 -13.33 4.97 -2.39
CA CYS A 183 -14.65 4.65 -1.86
C CYS A 183 -14.63 4.43 -0.33
N LEU A 184 -13.69 3.62 0.17
CA LEU A 184 -13.58 3.31 1.60
C LEU A 184 -13.29 4.57 2.44
N PHE A 185 -12.37 5.42 1.99
CA PHE A 185 -12.02 6.64 2.71
C PHE A 185 -13.11 7.70 2.61
N SER A 186 -13.83 7.80 1.48
CA SER A 186 -15.01 8.66 1.35
C SER A 186 -16.14 8.25 2.29
N ASP A 187 -16.44 6.95 2.40
CA ASP A 187 -17.43 6.43 3.36
C ASP A 187 -17.00 6.72 4.81
N PHE A 188 -15.73 6.45 5.14
CA PHE A 188 -15.17 6.79 6.45
C PHE A 188 -15.28 8.29 6.75
N TYR A 189 -14.96 9.15 5.78
CA TYR A 189 -15.00 10.60 5.93
C TYR A 189 -16.42 11.11 6.18
N TYR A 190 -17.37 10.63 5.38
CA TYR A 190 -18.78 10.99 5.52
C TYR A 190 -19.31 10.62 6.91
N LYS A 191 -19.08 9.37 7.35
CA LYS A 191 -19.55 8.87 8.65
C LYS A 191 -18.94 9.62 9.83
N ASN A 192 -17.64 9.91 9.79
CA ASN A 192 -16.92 10.45 10.96
C ASN A 192 -16.89 11.98 11.04
N TYR A 193 -16.91 12.68 9.90
CA TYR A 193 -16.71 14.14 9.87
C TYR A 193 -17.90 14.95 9.39
N ILE A 194 -18.81 14.37 8.60
CA ILE A 194 -20.04 15.05 8.16
C ILE A 194 -21.18 14.63 9.09
N LYS A 195 -21.66 13.38 8.94
CA LYS A 195 -22.82 12.88 9.69
C LYS A 195 -22.61 12.97 11.21
N GLY A 196 -21.43 12.57 11.69
CA GLY A 196 -21.11 12.65 13.12
C GLY A 196 -21.01 14.09 13.67
N GLN A 197 -20.77 15.11 12.84
CA GLN A 197 -20.84 16.52 13.27
C GLN A 197 -22.29 17.01 13.34
N ASP A 198 -23.11 16.66 12.34
CA ASP A 198 -24.53 17.04 12.31
C ASP A 198 -25.29 16.48 13.53
N GLU A 199 -25.06 15.22 13.89
CA GLU A 199 -25.67 14.60 15.08
C GLU A 199 -25.28 15.31 16.38
N ARG A 200 -24.01 15.70 16.53
CA ARG A 200 -23.54 16.46 17.71
C ARG A 200 -24.14 17.87 17.76
N TYR A 201 -24.32 18.50 16.61
CA TYR A 201 -24.95 19.82 16.50
C TYR A 201 -26.43 19.75 16.90
N ILE A 202 -27.18 18.77 16.38
CA ILE A 202 -28.61 18.59 16.69
C ILE A 202 -28.81 18.35 18.19
N ILE A 203 -28.06 17.42 18.79
CA ILE A 203 -28.15 17.14 20.24
C ILE A 203 -27.84 18.40 21.06
N GLY A 204 -26.79 19.14 20.69
CA GLY A 204 -26.41 20.38 21.37
C GLY A 204 -27.39 21.54 21.19
N SER A 205 -28.18 21.55 20.12
CA SER A 205 -29.28 22.51 19.94
C SER A 205 -30.50 22.14 20.78
N SER A 206 -30.80 20.85 20.93
CA SER A 206 -31.96 20.37 21.70
C SER A 206 -31.78 20.62 23.21
N THR A 207 -30.56 20.47 23.74
CA THR A 207 -30.28 20.69 25.18
C THR A 207 -30.19 22.16 25.59
N LYS A 208 -30.20 23.11 24.64
CA LYS A 208 -30.23 24.55 24.92
C LYS A 208 -31.63 25.15 24.90
N SER A 209 -32.62 24.37 24.48
CA SER A 209 -34.01 24.80 24.37
C SER A 209 -34.87 24.38 25.58
N ASP A 210 -34.30 23.65 26.53
CA ASP A 210 -34.86 23.33 27.86
C ASP A 210 -34.18 24.17 28.96
#